data_AF-A0A0C2CXA8-F1
#
_entry.id   AF-A0A0C2CXA8-F1
#
_cell.length_a   1.000
_cell.length_b   1.000
_cell.length_c   1.000
_cell.angle_alpha   90.00
_cell.angle_beta   90.00
_cell.angle_gamma   90.00
#
_symmetry.space_group_name_H-M   'P 1'
#
loop_
_entity.id
_entity.type
_entity.pdbx_description
1 polymer ?
#
loop_
_entity_poly.entity_id
_entity_poly.type
_entity_poly.pdbx_seq_one_letter_code
_entity_poly.pdbx_strand_id
1 'polypeptide(L)' 'MAPGPAPVWLSDASDGAWSRELAIGDFVHGLELARDGQLLAVAGYASARLWCLPAFVDETPADP' A
#
# COMPACT_ATOMS: atom_id res chain seq x y z
N MET A 1 12.64 13.71 -20.68
CA MET A 1 11.38 12.97 -20.41
C MET A 1 11.11 13.11 -18.93
N ALA A 2 9.93 13.59 -18.53
CA ALA A 2 9.53 13.48 -17.13
C ALA A 2 9.29 11.98 -16.83
N PRO A 3 9.58 11.49 -15.61
CA PRO A 3 9.22 10.13 -15.25
C PRO A 3 7.70 9.94 -15.41
N GLY A 4 7.29 8.75 -15.86
CA GLY A 4 5.89 8.37 -15.87
C GLY A 4 5.29 8.32 -14.45
N PRO A 5 3.99 8.06 -14.32
CA PRO A 5 3.34 7.99 -13.02
C PRO A 5 4.06 7.02 -12.09
N ALA A 6 4.30 7.44 -10.85
CA ALA A 6 4.96 6.63 -9.84
C ALA A 6 3.98 5.63 -9.21
N PRO A 7 4.37 4.36 -9.02
CA PRO A 7 3.53 3.39 -8.35
C PRO A 7 3.47 3.63 -6.83
N VAL A 8 2.46 3.04 -6.19
CA VAL A 8 2.44 2.91 -4.73
C VAL A 8 3.18 1.63 -4.36
N TRP A 9 4.07 1.72 -3.37
CA TRP A 9 4.79 0.57 -2.85
C TRP A 9 4.25 0.18 -1.48
N LEU A 10 4.12 -1.13 -1.26
CA LEU A 10 3.83 -1.71 0.05
C LEU A 10 5.09 -2.38 0.59
N SER A 11 5.44 -2.05 1.83
CA SER A 11 6.56 -2.65 2.56
C SER A 11 6.08 -3.09 3.94
N ASP A 12 6.68 -4.15 4.47
CA ASP A 12 6.59 -4.46 5.89
C ASP A 12 7.55 -3.51 6.65
N ALA A 13 7.03 -2.81 7.65
CA ALA A 13 7.79 -1.84 8.42
C ALA A 13 8.70 -2.50 9.47
N SER A 14 8.43 -3.75 9.84
CA SER A 14 9.19 -4.48 10.86
C SER A 14 10.57 -4.91 10.36
N ASP A 15 10.69 -5.23 9.07
CA ASP A 15 11.93 -5.69 8.45
C ASP A 15 12.34 -4.87 7.21
N GLY A 16 11.49 -3.95 6.74
CA GLY A 16 11.73 -3.13 5.55
C GLY A 16 11.58 -3.89 4.24
N ALA A 17 11.03 -5.11 4.25
CA ALA A 17 10.86 -5.93 3.06
C ALA A 17 9.79 -5.35 2.15
N TRP A 18 10.13 -5.17 0.87
CA TRP A 18 9.17 -4.78 -0.16
C TRP A 18 8.28 -5.97 -0.50
N SER A 19 6.96 -5.79 -0.38
CA SER A 19 6.00 -6.86 -0.64
C SER A 19 5.32 -6.72 -2.00
N ARG A 20 4.98 -5.48 -2.41
CA ARG A 20 4.17 -5.28 -3.62
C ARG A 20 4.25 -3.89 -4.22
N GLU A 21 4.18 -3.85 -5.54
CA GLU A 21 3.90 -2.65 -6.34
C GLU A 21 2.41 -2.59 -6.71
N LEU A 22 1.76 -1.45 -6.48
CA LEU A 22 0.35 -1.20 -6.78
C LEU A 22 0.24 -0.10 -7.83
N ALA A 23 -0.09 -0.50 -9.06
CA ALA A 23 -0.26 0.42 -10.17
C ALA A 23 -1.69 0.98 -10.23
N ILE A 24 -1.81 2.32 -10.25
CA ILE A 24 -3.08 3.01 -10.44
C ILE A 24 -3.27 3.53 -11.86
N GLY A 25 -2.15 3.69 -12.60
CA GLY A 25 -2.10 4.22 -13.96
C GLY A 25 -2.11 5.75 -14.06
N ASP A 26 -1.89 6.45 -12.96
CA ASP A 26 -1.96 7.92 -12.84
C ASP A 26 -1.02 8.40 -11.72
N PHE A 27 -0.80 9.72 -11.62
CA PHE A 27 -0.07 10.30 -10.50
C PHE A 27 -0.89 10.16 -9.21
N VAL A 28 -0.21 9.78 -8.13
CA VAL A 28 -0.84 9.63 -6.81
C VAL A 28 -0.97 11.00 -6.16
N HIS A 29 -2.18 11.37 -5.78
CA HIS A 29 -2.50 12.63 -5.10
C HIS A 29 -2.93 12.43 -3.64
N GLY A 30 -3.31 11.22 -3.26
CA GLY A 30 -3.71 10.89 -1.90
C GLY A 30 -3.67 9.39 -1.64
N LEU A 31 -3.43 9.04 -0.38
CA LEU A 31 -3.36 7.67 0.09
C LEU A 31 -3.90 7.59 1.52
N GLU A 32 -4.76 6.60 1.77
CA GLU A 32 -5.26 6.33 3.12
C GLU A 32 -5.43 4.83 3.33
N LEU A 33 -4.94 4.35 4.48
CA LEU A 33 -5.17 3.00 4.96
C LEU A 33 -6.34 3.05 5.95
N ALA A 34 -7.31 2.17 5.76
CA ALA A 34 -8.37 2.00 6.74
C ALA A 34 -7.79 1.62 8.10
N ARG A 35 -8.49 1.98 9.18
CA ARG A 35 -8.02 1.79 10.56
C ARG A 35 -7.69 0.32 10.90
N ASP A 36 -8.35 -0.61 10.24
CA ASP A 36 -8.12 -2.05 10.40
C ASP A 36 -6.91 -2.58 9.62
N GLY A 37 -6.26 -1.75 8.82
CA GLY A 37 -5.11 -2.09 7.99
C GLY A 37 -5.43 -2.95 6.76
N GLN A 38 -6.70 -3.29 6.52
CA GLN A 38 -7.08 -4.29 5.51
C GLN A 38 -7.60 -3.68 4.22
N LEU A 39 -7.82 -2.36 4.18
CA LEU A 39 -8.24 -1.66 2.97
C LEU A 39 -7.32 -0.47 2.71
N LEU A 40 -6.79 -0.40 1.50
CA LEU A 40 -6.01 0.74 1.01
C LEU A 40 -6.79 1.48 -0.06
N ALA A 41 -6.95 2.80 0.13
CA ALA A 41 -7.46 3.71 -0.88
C ALA A 41 -6.34 4.58 -1.46
N VAL A 42 -6.28 4.67 -2.79
CA VAL A 42 -5.32 5.53 -3.50
C VAL A 42 -6.08 6.37 -4.52
N ALA A 43 -5.89 7.69 -4.45
CA ALA A 43 -6.50 8.65 -5.36
C ALA A 43 -5.51 9.08 -6.45
N GLY A 44 -5.93 8.92 -7.70
CA GLY A 44 -5.36 9.61 -8.86
C GLY A 44 -6.10 10.92 -9.15
N TYR A 45 -5.86 11.51 -10.31
CA TYR A 45 -6.45 12.80 -10.69
C TYR A 45 -7.97 12.72 -10.88
N ALA A 46 -8.44 11.70 -11.58
CA ALA A 46 -9.86 11.52 -11.93
C ALA A 46 -10.45 10.18 -11.45
N SER A 47 -9.67 9.36 -10.74
CA SER A 47 -10.11 8.06 -10.28
C SER A 47 -9.51 7.72 -8.92
N ALA A 48 -10.18 6.83 -8.19
CA ALA A 48 -9.62 6.19 -7.00
C ALA A 48 -9.68 4.67 -7.18
N ARG A 49 -8.73 3.98 -6.55
CA ARG A 49 -8.67 2.52 -6.52
C ARG A 49 -8.58 2.02 -5.09
N LEU A 50 -9.14 0.85 -4.88
CA LEU A 50 -9.17 0.16 -3.59
C LEU A 50 -8.47 -1.19 -3.70
N TRP A 51 -7.69 -1.55 -2.69
CA TRP A 51 -7.11 -2.88 -2.53
C TRP A 51 -7.44 -3.44 -1.17
N CYS A 52 -7.94 -4.68 -1.14
CA CYS A 52 -7.93 -5.48 0.08
C CYS A 52 -6.49 -5.93 0.33
N LEU A 53 -5.97 -5.62 1.51
CA LEU A 53 -4.69 -6.09 2.01
C LEU A 53 -4.93 -7.30 2.92
N PRO A 54 -3.97 -8.25 2.98
CA PRO A 54 -4.03 -9.29 3.99
C PRO A 54 -3.99 -8.67 5.39
N ALA A 55 -4.67 -9.31 6.34
CA ALA A 55 -4.49 -8.95 7.74
C ALA A 55 -3.01 -9.08 8.11
N PHE A 56 -2.48 -8.08 8.80
CA PHE A 56 -1.16 -8.21 9.41
C PHE A 56 -1.24 -9.28 10.50
N VAL A 57 -0.54 -10.39 10.31
CA VAL A 57 -0.33 -11.38 11.35
C VAL A 57 1.02 -11.06 11.97
N ASP A 58 1.00 -10.58 13.20
CA ASP A 58 2.22 -10.37 13.96
C ASP A 58 2.78 -11.74 14.33
N GLU A 59 3.69 -12.26 13.49
CA GLU A 59 4.42 -13.52 13.71
C GLU A 59 5.56 -13.31 14.73
N THR A 60 5.43 -12.38 15.69
CA THR A 60 6.30 -12.38 16.86
C THR A 60 6.03 -13.69 17.59
N PRO A 61 7.03 -14.60 17.72
CA PRO A 61 6.84 -15.82 18.51
C PRO A 61 6.45 -15.37 19.91
N ALA A 62 5.30 -15.84 20.41
CA ALA A 62 4.97 -15.66 21.81
C ALA A 62 6.16 -16.20 22.62
N ASP A 63 6.81 -15.33 23.40
CA ASP A 63 7.90 -15.70 24.31
C ASP A 63 7.42 -16.89 25.17
N PRO A 64 8.16 -18.02 25.25
CA PRO A 64 7.71 -19.23 25.94
C PRO A 64 7.40 -19.06 27.43
#